data_AF-A0ABD7BYF6-F1
#
_entry.id   AF-A0ABD7BYF6-F1
#
_cell.length_a   1.000
_cell.length_b   1.000
_cell.length_c   1.000
_cell.angle_alpha   90.00
_cell.angle_beta   90.00
_cell.angle_gamma   90.00
#
_symmetry.space_group_name_H-M   'P 1'
#
loop_
_entity.id
_entity.type
_entity.pdbx_description
1 polymer ?
#
loop_
_entity_poly.entity_id
_entity_poly.type
_entity_poly.pdbx_seq_one_letter_code
_entity_poly.pdbx_strand_id
1 'polypeptide(L)'
;MITEFAVNDRSWMDRVYLPSELRFLDIVNNATASEKTLEIHGPIWRVPGQPFKLAAGRSVIFSSRTGDGLTSPAKNETTFSANVPRWQIPSSSELISLIVLADGKHAAELTLPPDGKAFDSITVINEATLPTQVLGANTPFPGQRMDVEPWESVRVEFDPVARQWMWAHAPYKKKPVKDHDLRIASRTVVELEDGDWASPLVPPRKPYDRDRIILRSNATWDSKTRVNNEDLPLRRGDEYEYVFVAEKDRWHQLRQPVRKVDTTYQREVRLQDEGYGVIEVTAPVSGTITPRVILPKPRQGLRVIAVGHPVNTMNIVADSLNVSVLSNEKIAFRVNDRGLWERETTTIDLVRVLDMSSGEVPRRWDALMLMDENLRLANEALENSGATFRYRVVGSQIESFTYPGVDLRRVPADLARDPNVQALVKKHRADGIYYGGSNRWNTEVCDSSHISYTEKTFVIATALTCPTSTFRRSAGFALGVPNNTVAKPVQVIGSGDQFPFYPTPHRMLPDGRWAFNPGQEKVLENMNSRAEYIGRFSDKW
;
A
#
# COMPACT_ATOMS: atom_id res chain seq x y z
N MET A 1 17.09 -2.72 -38.35
CA MET A 1 15.94 -3.56 -37.96
C MET A 1 15.54 -3.11 -36.55
N ILE A 2 14.30 -2.70 -36.40
CA ILE A 2 13.70 -2.33 -35.10
C ILE A 2 12.83 -3.51 -34.70
N THR A 3 12.98 -4.01 -33.48
CA THR A 3 12.07 -5.01 -32.93
C THR A 3 10.89 -4.27 -32.30
N GLU A 4 9.67 -4.69 -32.60
CA GLU A 4 8.46 -4.13 -31.98
C GLU A 4 7.88 -5.12 -30.97
N PHE A 5 7.52 -4.62 -29.80
CA PHE A 5 6.71 -5.31 -28.80
C PHE A 5 5.43 -4.51 -28.58
N ALA A 6 4.28 -5.09 -28.91
CA ALA A 6 2.99 -4.43 -28.80
C ALA A 6 2.04 -5.19 -27.88
N VAL A 7 1.35 -4.46 -27.00
CA VAL A 7 0.20 -4.97 -26.22
C VAL A 7 -1.09 -4.34 -26.74
N ASN A 8 -2.21 -5.05 -26.61
CA ASN A 8 -3.53 -4.54 -27.00
C ASN A 8 -4.62 -5.14 -26.11
N ASP A 9 -5.89 -4.83 -26.42
CA ASP A 9 -6.99 -5.25 -25.57
C ASP A 9 -7.20 -6.75 -25.44
N ARG A 10 -6.83 -7.52 -26.48
CA ARG A 10 -6.98 -8.98 -26.54
C ARG A 10 -5.72 -9.74 -26.10
N SER A 11 -4.57 -9.09 -26.19
CA SER A 11 -3.27 -9.63 -25.80
C SER A 11 -2.60 -8.62 -24.88
N TRP A 12 -2.98 -8.69 -23.60
CA TRP A 12 -2.59 -7.71 -22.59
C TRP A 12 -1.54 -8.28 -21.63
N MET A 13 -0.61 -7.42 -21.23
CA MET A 13 0.32 -7.65 -20.13
C MET A 13 0.46 -6.34 -19.35
N ASP A 14 0.43 -6.40 -18.02
CA ASP A 14 0.60 -5.20 -17.19
C ASP A 14 2.07 -4.76 -17.10
N ARG A 15 3.00 -5.70 -17.28
CA ARG A 15 4.43 -5.47 -17.05
C ARG A 15 5.29 -6.11 -18.13
N VAL A 16 6.34 -5.39 -18.52
CA VAL A 16 7.42 -5.88 -19.39
C VAL A 16 8.77 -5.52 -18.78
N TYR A 17 9.75 -6.41 -18.91
CA TYR A 17 11.12 -6.16 -18.50
C TYR A 17 11.99 -5.91 -19.73
N LEU A 18 12.75 -4.83 -19.70
CA LEU A 18 13.71 -4.51 -20.75
C LEU A 18 14.82 -5.59 -20.75
N PRO A 19 15.20 -6.12 -21.92
CA PRO A 19 16.30 -7.06 -22.01
C PRO A 19 17.62 -6.35 -21.70
N SER A 20 18.63 -7.12 -21.26
CA SER A 20 19.97 -6.62 -20.96
C SER A 20 20.71 -6.11 -22.21
N GLU A 21 20.35 -6.65 -23.38
CA GLU A 21 20.92 -6.26 -24.66
C GLU A 21 19.81 -6.09 -25.70
N LEU A 22 19.81 -4.95 -26.38
CA LEU A 22 18.90 -4.67 -27.49
C LEU A 22 19.53 -3.64 -28.43
N ARG A 23 19.26 -3.73 -29.73
CA ARG A 23 19.69 -2.70 -30.68
C ARG A 23 18.68 -1.55 -30.73
N PHE A 24 17.46 -1.85 -31.18
CA PHE A 24 16.31 -0.95 -31.13
C PHE A 24 15.07 -1.77 -30.78
N LEU A 25 14.35 -1.33 -29.75
CA LEU A 25 13.11 -1.95 -29.28
C LEU A 25 12.02 -0.87 -29.21
N ASP A 26 11.01 -0.96 -30.06
CA ASP A 26 9.80 -0.15 -29.95
C ASP A 26 8.79 -0.87 -29.06
N ILE A 27 8.37 -0.22 -27.97
CA ILE A 27 7.33 -0.73 -27.08
C ILE A 27 6.07 0.10 -27.32
N VAL A 28 5.00 -0.57 -27.74
CA VAL A 28 3.75 0.05 -28.15
C VAL A 28 2.60 -0.44 -27.28
N ASN A 29 1.87 0.48 -26.67
CA ASN A 29 0.61 0.19 -26.00
C ASN A 29 -0.55 0.57 -26.93
N ASN A 30 -1.07 -0.41 -27.67
CA ASN A 30 -2.22 -0.27 -28.58
C ASN A 30 -3.57 -0.58 -27.91
N ALA A 31 -3.64 -0.60 -26.58
CA ALA A 31 -4.93 -0.70 -25.90
C ALA A 31 -5.81 0.52 -26.21
N THR A 32 -7.13 0.32 -26.25
CA THR A 32 -8.10 1.43 -26.42
C THR A 32 -8.60 1.98 -25.09
N ALA A 33 -8.51 1.16 -24.04
CA ALA A 33 -8.99 1.50 -22.70
C ALA A 33 -7.95 2.34 -21.95
N SER A 34 -8.33 3.54 -21.49
CA SER A 34 -7.41 4.51 -20.88
C SER A 34 -6.75 4.04 -19.57
N GLU A 35 -7.38 3.09 -18.89
CA GLU A 35 -6.89 2.47 -17.66
C GLU A 35 -5.77 1.44 -17.91
N LYS A 36 -5.63 0.95 -19.16
CA LYS A 36 -4.61 -0.02 -19.53
C LYS A 36 -3.25 0.64 -19.66
N THR A 37 -2.53 0.64 -18.55
CA THR A 37 -1.18 1.18 -18.42
C THR A 37 -0.17 0.05 -18.43
N LEU A 38 0.80 0.11 -19.34
CA LEU A 38 1.92 -0.83 -19.37
C LEU A 38 3.07 -0.31 -18.51
N GLU A 39 3.52 -1.11 -17.55
CA GLU A 39 4.72 -0.82 -16.77
C GLU A 39 5.96 -1.43 -17.43
N ILE A 40 6.94 -0.59 -17.70
CA ILE A 40 8.24 -0.96 -18.26
C ILE A 40 9.26 -0.96 -17.12
N HIS A 41 9.82 -2.13 -16.86
CA HIS A 41 10.80 -2.39 -15.80
C HIS A 41 12.19 -2.60 -16.39
N GLY A 42 13.22 -2.23 -15.63
CA GLY A 42 14.62 -2.28 -16.09
C GLY A 42 15.29 -0.89 -16.07
N PRO A 43 16.62 -0.84 -15.94
CA PRO A 43 17.33 0.43 -15.87
C PRO A 43 17.24 1.18 -17.20
N ILE A 44 16.80 2.44 -17.14
CA ILE A 44 16.75 3.34 -18.29
C ILE A 44 17.71 4.50 -18.00
N TRP A 45 18.71 4.66 -18.86
CA TRP A 45 19.72 5.70 -18.75
C TRP A 45 19.06 7.09 -18.65
N ARG A 46 19.47 7.88 -17.64
CA ARG A 46 18.93 9.23 -17.36
C ARG A 46 17.42 9.31 -17.10
N VAL A 47 16.75 8.20 -16.83
CA VAL A 47 15.32 8.16 -16.46
C VAL A 47 15.16 7.37 -15.16
N PRO A 48 15.62 7.92 -14.02
CA PRO A 48 15.70 7.19 -12.76
C PRO A 48 14.32 6.92 -12.16
N GLY A 49 14.21 5.87 -11.36
CA GLY A 49 12.95 5.39 -10.80
C GLY A 49 12.30 4.31 -11.65
N GLN A 50 11.63 3.36 -10.99
CA GLN A 50 10.90 2.28 -11.66
C GLN A 50 9.54 2.09 -10.99
N PRO A 51 8.53 1.62 -11.74
CA PRO A 51 8.54 1.41 -13.19
C PRO A 51 8.53 2.73 -14.00
N PHE A 52 8.71 2.63 -15.31
CA PHE A 52 8.32 3.67 -16.27
C PHE A 52 6.97 3.29 -16.89
N LYS A 53 6.01 4.21 -16.99
CA LYS A 53 4.65 3.88 -17.42
C LYS A 53 4.36 4.35 -18.84
N LEU A 54 3.60 3.53 -19.58
CA LEU A 54 3.17 3.81 -20.93
C LEU A 54 1.65 3.69 -21.04
N ALA A 55 0.99 4.82 -21.28
CA ALA A 55 -0.47 4.88 -21.44
C ALA A 55 -0.93 4.22 -22.75
N ALA A 56 -2.21 3.84 -22.77
CA ALA A 56 -2.91 3.41 -23.97
C ALA A 56 -2.75 4.42 -25.13
N GLY A 57 -2.48 3.92 -26.33
CA GLY A 57 -2.25 4.71 -27.55
C GLY A 57 -0.87 5.35 -27.66
N ARG A 58 0.10 5.00 -26.81
CA ARG A 58 1.46 5.56 -26.83
C ARG A 58 2.52 4.51 -27.14
N SER A 59 3.67 4.98 -27.64
CA SER A 59 4.86 4.16 -27.85
C SER A 59 6.13 4.83 -27.34
N VAL A 60 7.16 4.02 -27.12
CA VAL A 60 8.50 4.47 -26.74
C VAL A 60 9.54 3.55 -27.37
N ILE A 61 10.56 4.14 -27.99
CA ILE A 61 11.66 3.40 -28.61
C ILE A 61 12.86 3.46 -27.68
N PHE A 62 13.42 2.29 -27.37
CA PHE A 62 14.67 2.12 -26.65
C PHE A 62 15.79 1.67 -27.58
N SER A 63 17.02 2.00 -27.20
CA SER A 63 18.24 1.54 -27.86
C SER A 63 19.33 1.27 -26.82
N SER A 64 20.21 0.30 -27.09
CA SER A 64 21.44 0.12 -26.33
C SER A 64 22.65 0.24 -27.26
N ARG A 65 23.73 0.87 -26.78
CA ARG A 65 25.02 0.84 -27.48
C ARG A 65 25.71 -0.47 -27.14
N THR A 66 26.09 -1.22 -28.19
CA THR A 66 26.91 -2.43 -28.07
C THR A 66 28.21 -2.09 -27.34
N GLY A 67 28.37 -2.56 -26.10
CA GLY A 67 29.57 -2.37 -25.28
C GLY A 67 29.30 -2.15 -23.78
N ASP A 68 28.30 -1.32 -23.44
CA ASP A 68 28.08 -0.88 -22.04
C ASP A 68 26.78 -1.43 -21.43
N GLY A 69 25.91 -2.07 -22.23
CA GLY A 69 24.64 -2.65 -21.78
C GLY A 69 23.58 -1.66 -21.28
N LEU A 70 23.81 -0.35 -21.41
CA LEU A 70 22.89 0.69 -20.94
C LEU A 70 21.75 0.90 -21.95
N THR A 71 20.53 0.61 -21.54
CA THR A 71 19.32 0.92 -22.32
C THR A 71 18.96 2.39 -22.17
N SER A 72 18.75 3.07 -23.29
CA SER A 72 18.44 4.50 -23.35
C SER A 72 17.25 4.77 -24.29
N PRO A 73 16.41 5.78 -24.02
CA PRO A 73 15.38 6.20 -24.96
C PRO A 73 16.02 6.68 -26.26
N ALA A 74 15.58 6.14 -27.40
CA ALA A 74 16.04 6.56 -28.73
C ALA A 74 15.44 7.91 -29.15
N LYS A 75 14.28 8.28 -28.56
CA LYS A 75 13.64 9.59 -28.69
C LYS A 75 13.44 10.18 -27.30
N ASN A 76 13.99 11.37 -27.10
CA ASN A 76 13.77 12.21 -25.94
C ASN A 76 14.02 13.67 -26.33
N GLU A 77 13.40 14.59 -25.61
CA GLU A 77 13.74 16.01 -25.71
C GLU A 77 14.77 16.35 -24.63
N THR A 78 15.92 16.92 -25.02
CA THR A 78 16.91 17.41 -24.05
C THR A 78 16.97 18.93 -24.12
N THR A 79 16.62 19.57 -23.01
CA THR A 79 16.55 21.03 -22.89
C THR A 79 17.47 21.49 -21.77
N PHE A 80 18.33 22.46 -22.08
CA PHE A 80 19.15 23.12 -21.06
C PHE A 80 18.36 24.24 -20.39
N SER A 81 18.53 24.41 -19.08
CA SER A 81 17.86 25.49 -18.38
C SER A 81 18.31 26.88 -18.84
N ALA A 82 17.41 27.86 -18.76
CA ALA A 82 17.77 29.26 -18.94
C ALA A 82 18.62 29.74 -17.75
N ASN A 83 19.60 30.60 -17.99
CA ASN A 83 20.47 31.15 -16.95
C ASN A 83 19.79 32.31 -16.20
N VAL A 84 18.77 31.99 -15.40
CA VAL A 84 17.90 32.95 -14.69
C VAL A 84 17.59 32.48 -13.28
N PRO A 85 17.27 33.36 -12.31
CA PRO A 85 17.02 32.94 -10.93
C PRO A 85 15.89 31.89 -10.79
N ARG A 86 14.82 32.04 -11.58
CA ARG A 86 13.69 31.12 -11.63
C ARG A 86 13.30 30.86 -13.07
N TRP A 87 13.08 29.60 -13.43
CA TRP A 87 12.70 29.19 -14.78
C TRP A 87 11.52 28.22 -14.78
N GLN A 88 10.57 28.44 -15.70
CA GLN A 88 9.50 27.50 -15.95
C GLN A 88 9.92 26.55 -17.06
N ILE A 89 9.89 25.25 -16.77
CA ILE A 89 10.18 24.20 -17.75
C ILE A 89 9.08 24.27 -18.84
N PRO A 90 9.46 24.35 -20.13
CA PRO A 90 8.50 24.38 -21.22
C PRO A 90 7.76 23.03 -21.32
N SER A 91 6.52 23.06 -21.79
CA SER A 91 5.79 21.84 -22.13
C SER A 91 6.47 21.15 -23.32
N SER A 92 6.54 19.82 -23.28
CA SER A 92 7.11 18.99 -24.34
C SER A 92 6.03 18.19 -25.05
N SER A 93 6.25 17.85 -26.32
CA SER A 93 5.43 16.87 -27.03
C SER A 93 5.94 15.43 -26.86
N GLU A 94 7.16 15.25 -26.37
CA GLU A 94 7.79 13.94 -26.18
C GLU A 94 7.36 13.30 -24.86
N LEU A 95 7.29 11.97 -24.84
CA LEU A 95 6.97 11.21 -23.63
C LEU A 95 8.06 11.38 -22.55
N ILE A 96 9.32 11.54 -22.96
CA ILE A 96 10.48 11.68 -22.06
C ILE A 96 11.19 13.00 -22.37
N SER A 97 11.24 13.87 -21.36
CA SER A 97 11.98 15.13 -21.37
C SER A 97 13.12 15.09 -20.35
N LEU A 98 14.31 15.51 -20.78
CA LEU A 98 15.49 15.68 -19.95
C LEU A 98 15.79 17.16 -19.80
N ILE A 99 15.71 17.67 -18.58
CA ILE A 99 16.04 19.05 -18.23
C ILE A 99 17.41 19.07 -17.58
N VAL A 100 18.40 19.64 -18.26
CA VAL A 100 19.79 19.65 -17.81
C VAL A 100 20.17 21.04 -17.31
N LEU A 101 20.60 21.12 -16.06
CA LEU A 101 21.27 22.30 -15.51
C LEU A 101 22.78 22.11 -15.60
N ALA A 102 23.50 23.15 -16.01
CA ALA A 102 24.95 23.15 -16.08
C ALA A 102 25.48 24.54 -15.67
N ASP A 103 26.78 24.64 -15.37
CA ASP A 103 27.38 25.94 -15.09
C ASP A 103 27.20 26.90 -16.29
N GLY A 104 26.70 28.11 -16.02
CA GLY A 104 26.34 29.09 -17.06
C GLY A 104 24.98 28.85 -17.75
N LYS A 105 24.29 27.74 -17.44
CA LYS A 105 22.93 27.40 -17.85
C LYS A 105 22.17 26.83 -16.65
N HIS A 106 22.02 27.66 -15.62
CA HIS A 106 21.47 27.26 -14.32
C HIS A 106 20.30 28.16 -13.90
N ALA A 107 19.32 27.55 -13.23
CA ALA A 107 18.29 28.26 -12.51
C ALA A 107 18.22 27.75 -11.07
N ALA A 108 18.17 28.66 -10.11
CA ALA A 108 18.09 28.32 -8.69
C ALA A 108 16.73 27.70 -8.34
N GLU A 109 15.66 28.13 -9.02
CA GLU A 109 14.33 27.56 -8.86
C GLU A 109 13.72 27.17 -10.21
N LEU A 110 13.06 26.01 -10.22
CA LEU A 110 12.35 25.47 -11.36
C LEU A 110 10.86 25.30 -11.04
N THR A 111 9.99 25.58 -12.01
CA THR A 111 8.58 25.19 -11.95
C THR A 111 8.27 24.24 -13.10
N LEU A 112 7.57 23.14 -12.80
CA LEU A 112 7.06 22.21 -13.80
C LEU A 112 6.05 22.91 -14.73
N PRO A 113 5.82 22.42 -15.96
CA PRO A 113 4.74 22.94 -16.81
C PRO A 113 3.37 22.70 -16.15
N PRO A 114 2.35 23.53 -16.45
CA PRO A 114 1.02 23.43 -15.84
C PRO A 114 0.23 22.21 -16.33
N ASP A 115 0.62 21.62 -17.45
CA ASP A 115 -0.07 20.53 -18.10
C ASP A 115 0.90 19.45 -18.61
N GLY A 116 0.33 18.31 -18.99
CA GLY A 116 1.02 17.15 -19.55
C GLY A 116 0.01 16.14 -20.09
N LYS A 117 0.50 15.15 -20.82
CA LYS A 117 -0.25 13.97 -21.25
C LYS A 117 0.01 12.81 -20.30
N ALA A 118 -0.84 11.78 -20.38
CA ALA A 118 -0.77 10.62 -19.51
C ALA A 118 0.64 10.01 -19.44
N PHE A 119 1.25 10.08 -18.27
CA PHE A 119 2.61 9.59 -17.97
C PHE A 119 3.74 10.26 -18.78
N ASP A 120 3.54 11.48 -19.28
CA ASP A 120 4.69 12.31 -19.66
C ASP A 120 5.66 12.39 -18.49
N SER A 121 6.95 12.24 -18.79
CA SER A 121 7.99 12.21 -17.77
C SER A 121 9.03 13.30 -18.00
N ILE A 122 9.33 14.03 -16.93
CA ILE A 122 10.39 15.03 -16.90
C ILE A 122 11.43 14.57 -15.89
N THR A 123 12.67 14.39 -16.36
CA THR A 123 13.83 14.18 -15.49
C THR A 123 14.64 15.46 -15.43
N VAL A 124 14.79 16.03 -14.24
CA VAL A 124 15.68 17.15 -13.97
C VAL A 124 17.02 16.58 -13.54
N ILE A 125 18.09 16.94 -14.26
CA ILE A 125 19.46 16.49 -14.05
C ILE A 125 20.29 17.73 -13.74
N ASN A 126 20.88 17.80 -12.56
CA ASN A 126 21.74 18.91 -12.20
C ASN A 126 23.21 18.52 -12.40
N GLU A 127 23.83 18.97 -13.48
CA GLU A 127 25.27 18.84 -13.74
C GLU A 127 26.04 20.11 -13.36
N ALA A 128 25.37 21.11 -12.76
CA ALA A 128 25.98 22.34 -12.29
C ALA A 128 26.61 22.16 -10.90
N THR A 129 27.50 23.08 -10.54
CA THR A 129 28.13 23.15 -9.21
C THR A 129 27.20 23.70 -8.12
N LEU A 130 26.08 24.32 -8.50
CA LEU A 130 25.09 24.90 -7.58
C LEU A 130 23.82 24.05 -7.53
N PRO A 131 23.18 23.92 -6.35
CA PRO A 131 21.90 23.22 -6.24
C PRO A 131 20.77 23.97 -6.96
N THR A 132 19.69 23.27 -7.26
CA THR A 132 18.43 23.84 -7.74
C THR A 132 17.24 23.30 -6.94
N GLN A 133 16.16 24.07 -6.86
CA GLN A 133 14.91 23.65 -6.24
C GLN A 133 13.77 23.58 -7.25
N VAL A 134 13.16 22.40 -7.41
CA VAL A 134 11.90 22.28 -8.15
C VAL A 134 10.74 22.56 -7.20
N LEU A 135 9.97 23.61 -7.52
CA LEU A 135 8.83 24.09 -6.75
C LEU A 135 7.56 23.28 -7.05
N GLY A 136 6.74 23.06 -6.02
CA GLY A 136 5.51 22.26 -6.09
C GLY A 136 4.31 22.87 -6.82
N ALA A 137 4.44 24.02 -7.50
CA ALA A 137 3.31 24.81 -8.01
C ALA A 137 2.34 24.05 -8.95
N ASN A 138 2.76 22.94 -9.57
CA ASN A 138 1.94 22.08 -10.43
C ASN A 138 1.92 20.60 -9.98
N THR A 139 2.16 20.37 -8.68
CA THR A 139 2.02 19.07 -8.03
C THR A 139 0.79 19.09 -7.10
N PRO A 140 0.41 17.98 -6.46
CA PRO A 140 -0.61 18.00 -5.40
C PRO A 140 -0.20 18.83 -4.17
N PHE A 141 1.06 19.26 -4.07
CA PHE A 141 1.65 19.88 -2.88
C PHE A 141 2.35 21.21 -3.25
N PRO A 142 1.61 22.31 -3.40
CA PRO A 142 2.19 23.61 -3.79
C PRO A 142 3.29 24.12 -2.86
N GLY A 143 3.24 23.73 -1.57
CA GLY A 143 4.25 24.09 -0.56
C GLY A 143 5.51 23.23 -0.59
N GLN A 144 5.55 22.19 -1.42
CA GLN A 144 6.71 21.29 -1.53
C GLN A 144 7.85 21.94 -2.29
N ARG A 145 9.08 21.64 -1.87
CA ARG A 145 10.31 22.02 -2.56
C ARG A 145 11.22 20.81 -2.67
N MET A 146 11.60 20.47 -3.89
CA MET A 146 12.47 19.34 -4.18
C MET A 146 13.87 19.85 -4.53
N ASP A 147 14.85 19.58 -3.67
CA ASP A 147 16.24 19.94 -3.91
C ASP A 147 16.91 18.93 -4.85
N VAL A 148 17.64 19.43 -5.84
CA VAL A 148 18.47 18.65 -6.76
C VAL A 148 19.90 19.18 -6.64
N GLU A 149 20.74 18.43 -5.93
CA GLU A 149 22.13 18.82 -5.69
C GLU A 149 23.00 18.56 -6.93
N PRO A 150 24.25 19.07 -6.97
CA PRO A 150 25.19 18.73 -8.02
C PRO A 150 25.30 17.22 -8.26
N TRP A 151 25.23 16.83 -9.53
CA TRP A 151 25.30 15.47 -10.05
C TRP A 151 24.12 14.56 -9.69
N GLU A 152 23.01 15.14 -9.25
CA GLU A 152 21.78 14.41 -8.96
C GLU A 152 20.73 14.54 -10.05
N SER A 153 19.73 13.66 -9.97
CA SER A 153 18.52 13.78 -10.78
C SER A 153 17.26 13.41 -10.00
N VAL A 154 16.16 14.06 -10.38
CA VAL A 154 14.81 13.78 -9.89
C VAL A 154 13.88 13.60 -11.08
N ARG A 155 12.86 12.76 -10.94
CA ARG A 155 11.89 12.48 -11.99
C ARG A 155 10.48 12.73 -11.52
N VAL A 156 9.72 13.42 -12.35
CA VAL A 156 8.26 13.55 -12.23
C VAL A 156 7.57 12.85 -13.39
N GLU A 157 6.33 12.43 -13.14
CA GLU A 157 5.43 11.81 -14.11
C GLU A 157 4.06 12.47 -13.99
N PHE A 158 3.42 12.80 -15.11
CA PHE A 158 2.10 13.42 -15.11
C PHE A 158 1.02 12.36 -14.86
N ASP A 159 0.29 12.49 -13.75
CA ASP A 159 -0.85 11.63 -13.42
C ASP A 159 -2.08 12.10 -14.22
N PRO A 160 -2.60 11.29 -15.17
CA PRO A 160 -3.71 11.70 -16.02
C PRO A 160 -5.03 11.87 -15.28
N VAL A 161 -5.20 11.22 -14.13
CA VAL A 161 -6.44 11.26 -13.34
C VAL A 161 -6.43 12.46 -12.39
N ALA A 162 -5.30 12.69 -11.72
CA ALA A 162 -5.13 13.86 -10.86
C ALA A 162 -4.89 15.15 -11.67
N ARG A 163 -4.43 15.03 -12.92
CA ARG A 163 -3.97 16.13 -13.79
C ARG A 163 -2.88 16.98 -13.14
N GLN A 164 -1.95 16.31 -12.48
CA GLN A 164 -0.86 16.92 -11.71
C GLN A 164 0.42 16.12 -11.88
N TRP A 165 1.57 16.77 -11.71
CA TRP A 165 2.87 16.11 -11.71
C TRP A 165 3.14 15.42 -10.37
N MET A 166 3.49 14.14 -10.44
CA MET A 166 3.81 13.29 -9.30
C MET A 166 5.29 12.93 -9.29
N TRP A 167 5.91 12.93 -8.10
CA TRP A 167 7.30 12.50 -7.96
C TRP A 167 7.44 10.99 -8.18
N ALA A 168 8.01 10.61 -9.32
CA ALA A 168 8.31 9.22 -9.65
C ALA A 168 9.69 8.79 -9.10
N HIS A 169 10.63 9.73 -8.99
CA HIS A 169 11.93 9.50 -8.36
C HIS A 169 12.43 10.76 -7.66
N ALA A 170 12.92 10.59 -6.43
CA ALA A 170 13.77 11.56 -5.77
C ALA A 170 14.66 10.83 -4.74
N PRO A 171 15.99 11.07 -4.77
CA PRO A 171 16.93 10.35 -3.92
C PRO A 171 16.81 10.76 -2.46
N TYR A 172 17.16 9.85 -1.57
CA TYR A 172 17.35 10.14 -0.15
C TYR A 172 18.79 10.57 0.10
N LYS A 173 19.00 11.65 0.86
CA LYS A 173 20.34 12.11 1.26
C LYS A 173 20.68 11.69 2.66
N LYS A 174 21.83 11.03 2.84
CA LYS A 174 22.40 10.82 4.18
C LYS A 174 22.89 12.14 4.72
N LYS A 175 22.60 12.39 6.00
CA LYS A 175 22.97 13.59 6.72
C LYS A 175 23.78 13.25 7.98
N PRO A 176 24.83 14.03 8.32
CA PRO A 176 25.57 13.86 9.57
C PRO A 176 24.67 14.04 10.80
N VAL A 177 24.91 13.26 11.86
CA VAL A 177 24.09 13.33 13.08
C VAL A 177 24.22 14.69 13.76
N LYS A 178 25.39 15.32 13.75
CA LYS A 178 25.58 16.67 14.32
C LYS A 178 24.63 17.73 13.77
N ASP A 179 24.21 17.59 12.51
CA ASP A 179 23.39 18.58 11.82
C ASP A 179 21.91 18.22 11.89
N HIS A 180 21.51 17.12 12.54
CA HIS A 180 20.21 16.43 12.40
C HIS A 180 18.96 17.33 12.39
N ASP A 181 18.96 18.48 13.05
CA ASP A 181 17.84 19.43 13.12
C ASP A 181 17.78 20.48 11.98
N LEU A 182 18.77 20.50 11.08
CA LEU A 182 18.79 21.31 9.86
C LEU A 182 18.02 20.65 8.70
N ARG A 183 17.64 21.40 7.68
CA ARG A 183 17.13 20.80 6.43
C ARG A 183 18.24 20.82 5.39
N ILE A 184 18.58 19.66 4.80
CA ILE A 184 19.59 19.57 3.71
C ILE A 184 18.97 19.17 2.37
N ALA A 185 17.83 18.50 2.38
CA ALA A 185 17.09 18.09 1.20
C ALA A 185 15.65 17.73 1.57
N SER A 186 14.80 17.61 0.56
CA SER A 186 13.41 17.15 0.69
C SER A 186 13.25 15.73 1.21
N ARG A 187 14.26 14.87 1.02
CA ARG A 187 14.28 13.48 1.48
C ARG A 187 15.60 13.21 2.16
N THR A 188 15.57 13.04 3.48
CA THR A 188 16.78 12.93 4.31
C THR A 188 16.80 11.61 5.08
N VAL A 189 17.99 11.07 5.32
CA VAL A 189 18.25 9.95 6.21
C VAL A 189 19.27 10.40 7.24
N VAL A 190 18.94 10.23 8.52
CA VAL A 190 19.90 10.35 9.61
C VAL A 190 20.07 8.97 10.22
N GLU A 191 21.31 8.49 10.27
CA GLU A 191 21.66 7.17 10.75
C GLU A 191 22.68 7.31 11.89
N LEU A 192 22.34 6.75 13.06
CA LEU A 192 23.28 6.66 14.16
C LEU A 192 24.25 5.50 13.97
N GLU A 193 25.52 5.77 14.23
CA GLU A 193 26.59 4.77 14.19
C GLU A 193 27.47 4.91 15.45
N ASP A 194 28.29 3.91 15.74
CA ASP A 194 29.27 4.01 16.82
C ASP A 194 30.31 5.08 16.45
N GLY A 195 30.36 6.16 17.25
CA GLY A 195 31.19 7.33 16.98
C GLY A 195 30.47 8.51 16.31
N ASP A 196 29.26 8.30 15.76
CA ASP A 196 28.37 9.37 15.28
C ASP A 196 26.97 9.15 15.87
N TRP A 197 26.81 9.59 17.13
CA TRP A 197 25.65 9.31 17.97
C TRP A 197 25.10 10.59 18.61
N ALA A 198 23.77 10.68 18.70
CA ALA A 198 23.09 11.72 19.44
C ALA A 198 21.82 11.15 20.09
N SER A 199 21.36 11.80 21.16
CA SER A 199 20.08 11.52 21.80
C SER A 199 19.53 12.79 22.48
N PRO A 200 18.31 13.26 22.14
CA PRO A 200 17.42 12.71 21.11
C PRO A 200 17.87 13.08 19.68
N LEU A 201 17.43 12.31 18.68
CA LEU A 201 17.32 12.83 17.31
C LEU A 201 16.01 13.55 17.09
N VAL A 202 16.08 14.77 16.57
CA VAL A 202 14.91 15.54 16.13
C VAL A 202 14.87 15.67 14.60
N PRO A 203 13.68 15.71 13.98
CA PRO A 203 13.53 16.15 12.60
C PRO A 203 13.94 17.61 12.38
N PRO A 204 14.08 18.05 11.11
CA PRO A 204 14.36 19.43 10.78
C PRO A 204 13.37 20.43 11.39
N ARG A 205 13.86 21.56 11.89
CA ARG A 205 13.01 22.62 12.49
C ARG A 205 12.29 23.49 11.46
N LYS A 206 12.78 23.52 10.21
CA LYS A 206 12.22 24.32 9.11
C LYS A 206 11.98 23.45 7.87
N PRO A 207 11.06 22.48 7.93
CA PRO A 207 10.70 21.66 6.79
C PRO A 207 9.80 22.42 5.80
N TYR A 208 9.78 21.97 4.55
CA TYR A 208 8.74 22.28 3.57
C TYR A 208 7.70 21.16 3.52
N ASP A 209 6.56 21.44 2.88
CA ASP A 209 5.49 20.46 2.79
C ASP A 209 5.98 19.18 2.10
N ARG A 210 5.59 18.03 2.67
CA ARG A 210 5.99 16.68 2.23
C ARG A 210 7.49 16.37 2.26
N ASP A 211 8.30 17.17 2.95
CA ASP A 211 9.65 16.75 3.30
C ASP A 211 9.58 15.41 4.06
N ARG A 212 10.48 14.48 3.75
CA ARG A 212 10.57 13.17 4.39
C ARG A 212 11.88 13.02 5.14
N ILE A 213 11.80 12.37 6.29
CA ILE A 213 12.97 11.99 7.05
C ILE A 213 12.87 10.54 7.52
N ILE A 214 13.96 9.82 7.34
CA ILE A 214 14.19 8.52 7.96
C ILE A 214 15.18 8.71 9.11
N LEU A 215 14.80 8.26 10.30
CA LEU A 215 15.65 8.23 11.49
C LEU A 215 15.90 6.77 11.83
N ARG A 216 17.16 6.32 11.75
CA ARG A 216 17.54 4.92 12.02
C ARG A 216 18.80 4.83 12.85
N SER A 217 19.03 3.66 13.46
CA SER A 217 20.24 3.43 14.25
C SER A 217 20.86 2.09 13.96
N ASN A 218 22.18 2.10 13.75
CA ASN A 218 23.03 0.91 13.80
C ASN A 218 24.03 0.99 14.98
N ALA A 219 23.93 2.04 15.81
CA ALA A 219 24.79 2.23 16.97
C ALA A 219 24.51 1.19 18.07
N THR A 220 25.54 0.88 18.85
CA THR A 220 25.48 0.00 20.01
C THR A 220 24.71 0.63 21.17
N TRP A 221 24.75 1.96 21.30
CA TRP A 221 24.08 2.70 22.37
C TRP A 221 22.65 3.09 22.00
N ASP A 222 21.69 2.71 22.83
CA ASP A 222 20.29 3.12 22.71
C ASP A 222 20.16 4.64 22.64
N SER A 223 19.32 5.12 21.72
CA SER A 223 18.93 6.52 21.61
C SER A 223 17.41 6.67 21.66
N LYS A 224 16.92 7.87 21.38
CA LYS A 224 15.51 8.17 21.19
C LYS A 224 15.32 9.17 20.06
N THR A 225 14.19 9.11 19.38
CA THR A 225 13.72 10.22 18.54
C THR A 225 12.84 11.13 19.38
N ARG A 226 12.81 12.42 19.05
CA ARG A 226 11.85 13.38 19.56
C ARG A 226 11.11 14.02 18.40
N VAL A 227 9.86 13.63 18.22
CA VAL A 227 9.01 14.09 17.11
C VAL A 227 7.67 14.54 17.67
N ASN A 228 7.19 15.73 17.28
CA ASN A 228 5.94 16.31 17.81
C ASN A 228 5.86 16.34 19.35
N ASN A 229 6.99 16.54 20.03
CA ASN A 229 7.14 16.49 21.49
C ASN A 229 6.95 15.11 22.14
N GLU A 230 6.99 14.03 21.37
CA GLU A 230 6.98 12.66 21.86
C GLU A 230 8.37 12.03 21.75
N ASP A 231 8.84 11.42 22.83
CA ASP A 231 10.10 10.67 22.87
C ASP A 231 9.81 9.18 22.57
N LEU A 232 10.40 8.63 21.50
CA LEU A 232 10.27 7.22 21.12
C LEU A 232 11.65 6.54 21.11
N PRO A 233 11.78 5.28 21.54
CA PRO A 233 13.07 4.59 21.56
C PRO A 233 13.64 4.44 20.14
N LEU A 234 14.95 4.58 20.00
CA LEU A 234 15.67 4.33 18.75
C LEU A 234 16.88 3.45 19.06
N ARG A 235 16.72 2.14 18.92
CA ARG A 235 17.75 1.14 19.18
C ARG A 235 18.37 0.64 17.89
N ARG A 236 19.42 -0.17 18.04
CA ARG A 236 20.08 -0.82 16.90
C ARG A 236 19.08 -1.62 16.05
N GLY A 237 19.02 -1.31 14.76
CA GLY A 237 18.09 -1.91 13.79
C GLY A 237 16.74 -1.21 13.70
N ASP A 238 16.43 -0.25 14.57
CA ASP A 238 15.18 0.51 14.49
C ASP A 238 15.23 1.56 13.37
N GLU A 239 14.09 1.75 12.73
CA GLU A 239 13.89 2.78 11.71
C GLU A 239 12.49 3.40 11.85
N TYR A 240 12.45 4.73 11.89
CA TYR A 240 11.25 5.53 11.76
C TYR A 240 11.28 6.33 10.47
N GLU A 241 10.12 6.47 9.82
CA GLU A 241 9.95 7.38 8.68
C GLU A 241 8.82 8.35 8.97
N TYR A 242 9.08 9.63 8.73
CA TYR A 242 8.12 10.71 8.89
C TYR A 242 8.03 11.54 7.61
N VAL A 243 6.86 12.13 7.40
CA VAL A 243 6.61 13.15 6.38
C VAL A 243 6.06 14.40 7.05
N PHE A 244 6.60 15.57 6.72
CA PHE A 244 6.08 16.83 7.22
C PHE A 244 4.80 17.21 6.48
N VAL A 245 3.81 17.67 7.24
CA VAL A 245 2.48 18.03 6.76
C VAL A 245 2.25 19.50 7.08
N ALA A 246 2.47 20.36 6.09
CA ALA A 246 2.41 21.80 6.31
C ALA A 246 1.02 22.26 6.79
N GLU A 247 -0.06 21.65 6.30
CA GLU A 247 -1.42 21.99 6.73
C GLU A 247 -1.71 21.67 8.22
N LYS A 248 -0.87 20.84 8.86
CA LYS A 248 -0.99 20.47 10.28
C LYS A 248 0.17 20.97 11.14
N ASP A 249 1.19 21.58 10.53
CA ASP A 249 2.47 21.95 11.14
C ASP A 249 3.08 20.81 11.99
N ARG A 250 3.04 19.59 11.45
CA ARG A 250 3.42 18.37 12.18
C ARG A 250 4.06 17.33 11.28
N TRP A 251 4.94 16.53 11.87
CA TRP A 251 5.50 15.34 11.24
C TRP A 251 4.52 14.17 11.39
N HIS A 252 4.00 13.66 10.28
CA HIS A 252 3.18 12.46 10.26
C HIS A 252 4.06 11.22 10.14
N GLN A 253 3.85 10.25 11.03
CA GLN A 253 4.60 9.00 11.03
C GLN A 253 4.09 8.05 9.95
N LEU A 254 4.96 7.71 9.00
CA LEU A 254 4.69 6.74 7.94
C LEU A 254 5.07 5.32 8.37
N ARG A 255 6.19 5.19 9.10
CA ARG A 255 6.77 3.91 9.50
C ARG A 255 7.40 4.01 10.88
N GLN A 256 7.33 2.91 11.62
CA GLN A 256 7.89 2.76 12.95
C GLN A 256 8.37 1.32 13.15
N PRO A 257 9.32 1.08 14.06
CA PRO A 257 9.71 -0.26 14.47
C PRO A 257 8.54 -0.96 15.16
N VAL A 258 8.51 -2.28 14.97
CA VAL A 258 7.56 -3.19 15.63
C VAL A 258 8.38 -4.12 16.50
N ARG A 259 8.15 -4.08 17.81
CA ARG A 259 8.83 -4.96 18.75
C ARG A 259 8.25 -6.37 18.64
N LYS A 260 8.95 -7.26 17.96
CA LYS A 260 8.54 -8.66 17.81
C LYS A 260 8.88 -9.46 19.06
N VAL A 261 7.93 -10.29 19.49
CA VAL A 261 8.06 -11.21 20.62
C VAL A 261 7.64 -12.61 20.17
N ASP A 262 8.57 -13.55 20.29
CA ASP A 262 8.33 -14.96 20.02
C ASP A 262 7.82 -15.65 21.29
N THR A 263 6.73 -16.40 21.15
CA THR A 263 6.12 -17.16 22.25
C THR A 263 6.46 -18.66 22.18
N THR A 264 7.23 -19.09 21.18
CA THR A 264 7.57 -20.50 20.97
C THR A 264 8.26 -21.07 22.21
N TYR A 265 7.75 -22.22 22.67
CA TYR A 265 8.18 -22.93 23.88
C TYR A 265 7.95 -22.21 25.22
N GLN A 266 7.24 -21.09 25.25
CA GLN A 266 6.93 -20.36 26.48
C GLN A 266 5.52 -20.69 26.97
N ARG A 267 5.34 -20.98 28.28
CA ARG A 267 4.00 -21.14 28.88
C ARG A 267 3.38 -19.81 29.26
N GLU A 268 4.20 -18.88 29.72
CA GLU A 268 3.79 -17.54 30.10
C GLU A 268 4.80 -16.53 29.56
N VAL A 269 4.32 -15.46 28.94
CA VAL A 269 5.13 -14.38 28.37
C VAL A 269 4.64 -13.06 28.95
N ARG A 270 5.47 -12.35 29.70
CA ARG A 270 5.13 -11.02 30.22
C ARG A 270 5.74 -9.96 29.33
N LEU A 271 4.89 -9.25 28.59
CA LEU A 271 5.34 -8.18 27.71
C LEU A 271 5.88 -7.02 28.55
N GLN A 272 7.00 -6.45 28.12
CA GLN A 272 7.59 -5.27 28.73
C GLN A 272 7.23 -4.04 27.90
N ASP A 273 6.87 -2.94 28.58
CA ASP A 273 6.74 -1.64 27.92
C ASP A 273 8.13 -1.01 27.78
N GLU A 274 8.76 -1.32 26.67
CA GLU A 274 10.08 -0.80 26.29
C GLU A 274 10.01 0.61 25.64
N GLY A 275 8.83 1.25 25.62
CA GLY A 275 8.60 2.57 25.03
C GLY A 275 8.17 2.56 23.56
N TYR A 276 8.17 1.40 22.89
CA TYR A 276 7.70 1.29 21.50
C TYR A 276 6.21 1.60 21.36
N GLY A 277 5.78 2.08 20.19
CA GLY A 277 4.37 2.27 19.87
C GLY A 277 3.63 0.96 19.57
N VAL A 278 4.33 -0.06 19.09
CA VAL A 278 3.74 -1.34 18.68
C VAL A 278 4.59 -2.52 19.15
N ILE A 279 3.92 -3.49 19.78
CA ILE A 279 4.47 -4.82 20.07
C ILE A 279 3.70 -5.82 19.21
N GLU A 280 4.41 -6.69 18.49
CA GLU A 280 3.82 -7.82 17.77
C GLU A 280 4.20 -9.12 18.47
N VAL A 281 3.20 -9.92 18.80
CA VAL A 281 3.35 -11.22 19.44
C VAL A 281 2.81 -12.27 18.49
N THR A 282 3.60 -13.29 18.21
CA THR A 282 3.21 -14.38 17.31
C THR A 282 2.98 -15.65 18.12
N ALA A 283 1.87 -16.33 17.87
CA ALA A 283 1.58 -17.63 18.46
C ALA A 283 2.65 -18.67 18.06
N PRO A 284 2.88 -19.72 18.86
CA PRO A 284 3.98 -20.65 18.66
C PRO A 284 3.95 -21.30 17.28
N VAL A 285 5.10 -21.39 16.61
CA VAL A 285 5.22 -22.08 15.32
C VAL A 285 5.08 -23.60 15.49
N SER A 286 5.45 -24.13 16.67
CA SER A 286 5.35 -25.54 17.02
C SER A 286 5.13 -25.74 18.52
N GLY A 287 4.72 -26.95 18.91
CA GLY A 287 4.49 -27.35 20.31
C GLY A 287 3.02 -27.52 20.66
N THR A 288 2.76 -28.14 21.83
CA THR A 288 1.40 -28.37 22.38
C THR A 288 1.00 -27.35 23.44
N ILE A 289 1.84 -26.35 23.67
CA ILE A 289 1.65 -25.35 24.73
C ILE A 289 0.91 -24.15 24.14
N THR A 290 -0.22 -23.79 24.76
CA THR A 290 -0.92 -22.52 24.51
C THR A 290 -0.34 -21.45 25.44
N PRO A 291 0.50 -20.52 24.97
CA PRO A 291 1.09 -19.50 25.83
C PRO A 291 0.04 -18.54 26.37
N ARG A 292 0.24 -18.13 27.62
CA ARG A 292 -0.44 -17.01 28.24
C ARG A 292 0.44 -15.76 28.13
N VAL A 293 0.06 -14.83 27.27
CA VAL A 293 0.76 -13.57 27.06
C VAL A 293 0.10 -12.49 27.91
N ILE A 294 0.83 -11.94 28.87
CA ILE A 294 0.36 -10.90 29.78
C ILE A 294 0.78 -9.54 29.24
N LEU A 295 -0.21 -8.67 28.99
CA LEU A 295 0.00 -7.31 28.52
C LEU A 295 0.70 -6.45 29.59
N PRO A 296 1.50 -5.45 29.19
CA PRO A 296 2.16 -4.56 30.15
C PRO A 296 1.13 -3.65 30.82
N LYS A 297 1.59 -2.83 31.78
CA LYS A 297 0.74 -1.76 32.32
C LYS A 297 0.20 -0.89 31.18
N PRO A 298 -1.11 -0.54 31.18
CA PRO A 298 -1.68 0.26 30.10
C PRO A 298 -0.97 1.61 29.93
N ARG A 299 -0.51 1.90 28.71
CA ARG A 299 0.01 3.20 28.29
C ARG A 299 -0.75 3.69 27.06
N GLN A 300 -1.22 4.94 27.10
CA GLN A 300 -1.88 5.56 25.96
C GLN A 300 -0.96 5.54 24.72
N GLY A 301 -1.55 5.21 23.56
CA GLY A 301 -0.82 5.07 22.29
C GLY A 301 -0.07 3.76 22.09
N LEU A 302 0.10 2.90 23.13
CA LEU A 302 0.67 1.56 22.93
C LEU A 302 -0.36 0.63 22.31
N ARG A 303 0.07 -0.08 21.26
CA ARG A 303 -0.73 -1.09 20.57
C ARG A 303 -0.03 -2.46 20.62
N VAL A 304 -0.79 -3.51 20.90
CA VAL A 304 -0.29 -4.89 20.83
C VAL A 304 -1.01 -5.64 19.73
N ILE A 305 -0.26 -6.19 18.78
CA ILE A 305 -0.78 -7.00 17.67
C ILE A 305 -0.47 -8.46 17.98
N ALA A 306 -1.51 -9.27 18.08
CA ALA A 306 -1.43 -10.70 18.26
C ALA A 306 -1.68 -11.40 16.92
N VAL A 307 -0.74 -12.23 16.49
CA VAL A 307 -0.83 -13.01 15.25
C VAL A 307 -0.92 -14.50 15.59
N GLY A 308 -2.05 -15.11 15.28
CA GLY A 308 -2.29 -16.54 15.43
C GLY A 308 -1.51 -17.37 14.41
N HIS A 309 -1.21 -18.62 14.77
CA HIS A 309 -0.54 -19.58 13.91
C HIS A 309 -1.56 -20.57 13.35
N PRO A 310 -1.37 -21.18 12.15
CA PRO A 310 -2.34 -22.10 11.56
C PRO A 310 -2.80 -23.26 12.45
N VAL A 311 -1.95 -23.71 13.38
CA VAL A 311 -2.24 -24.87 14.25
C VAL A 311 -2.22 -24.56 15.74
N ASN A 312 -1.65 -23.42 16.15
CA ASN A 312 -1.45 -23.10 17.56
C ASN A 312 -2.14 -21.79 17.92
N THR A 313 -2.73 -21.78 19.11
CA THR A 313 -3.41 -20.62 19.68
C THR A 313 -2.57 -20.01 20.81
N MET A 314 -2.94 -18.82 21.24
CA MET A 314 -2.41 -18.18 22.43
C MET A 314 -3.48 -17.37 23.14
N ASN A 315 -3.31 -17.09 24.42
CA ASN A 315 -4.22 -16.24 25.17
C ASN A 315 -3.53 -14.92 25.51
N ILE A 316 -4.17 -13.79 25.18
CA ILE A 316 -3.76 -12.46 25.60
C ILE A 316 -4.53 -12.07 26.86
N VAL A 317 -3.81 -11.69 27.91
CA VAL A 317 -4.38 -11.46 29.24
C VAL A 317 -3.95 -10.11 29.81
N ALA A 318 -4.90 -9.42 30.44
CA ALA A 318 -4.70 -8.27 31.32
C ALA A 318 -5.70 -8.34 32.48
N ASP A 319 -5.67 -7.37 33.41
CA ASP A 319 -6.50 -7.39 34.62
C ASP A 319 -8.00 -7.60 34.37
N SER A 320 -8.53 -7.05 33.27
CA SER A 320 -9.95 -7.14 32.86
C SER A 320 -10.16 -7.84 31.52
N LEU A 321 -9.15 -8.53 30.98
CA LEU A 321 -9.16 -9.05 29.62
C LEU A 321 -8.57 -10.46 29.57
N ASN A 322 -9.25 -11.39 28.92
CA ASN A 322 -8.71 -12.69 28.57
C ASN A 322 -9.25 -13.10 27.20
N VAL A 323 -8.43 -12.99 26.17
CA VAL A 323 -8.82 -13.20 24.78
C VAL A 323 -7.97 -14.31 24.17
N SER A 324 -8.62 -15.37 23.71
CA SER A 324 -7.99 -16.39 22.88
C SER A 324 -7.78 -15.86 21.47
N VAL A 325 -6.54 -15.93 20.99
CA VAL A 325 -6.14 -15.67 19.61
C VAL A 325 -6.18 -17.01 18.89
N LEU A 326 -7.15 -17.17 18.00
CA LEU A 326 -7.37 -18.44 17.33
C LEU A 326 -6.45 -18.59 16.11
N SER A 327 -6.52 -19.76 15.47
CA SER A 327 -5.74 -20.07 14.27
C SER A 327 -5.99 -19.04 13.17
N ASN A 328 -4.90 -18.58 12.53
CA ASN A 328 -4.90 -17.59 11.45
C ASN A 328 -5.66 -16.28 11.76
N GLU A 329 -5.84 -15.96 13.05
CA GLU A 329 -6.44 -14.71 13.48
C GLU A 329 -5.37 -13.65 13.68
N LYS A 330 -5.67 -12.40 13.32
CA LYS A 330 -4.83 -11.25 13.66
C LYS A 330 -5.67 -10.22 14.41
N ILE A 331 -5.33 -10.02 15.68
CA ILE A 331 -6.07 -9.17 16.61
C ILE A 331 -5.17 -8.04 17.08
N ALA A 332 -5.66 -6.81 17.09
CA ALA A 332 -5.00 -5.72 17.81
C ALA A 332 -5.70 -5.42 19.13
N PHE A 333 -4.90 -4.98 20.10
CA PHE A 333 -5.31 -4.48 21.40
C PHE A 333 -4.78 -3.05 21.57
N ARG A 334 -5.58 -2.22 22.22
CA ARG A 334 -5.22 -0.83 22.54
C ARG A 334 -5.66 -0.50 23.96
N VAL A 335 -5.14 0.61 24.49
CA VAL A 335 -5.62 1.19 25.73
C VAL A 335 -6.75 2.17 25.41
N ASN A 336 -7.88 2.05 26.10
CA ASN A 336 -9.04 2.92 25.90
C ASN A 336 -9.00 4.18 26.77
N ASP A 337 -10.02 5.02 26.64
CA ASP A 337 -10.12 6.29 27.37
C ASP A 337 -10.20 6.12 28.90
N ARG A 338 -10.56 4.93 29.37
CA ARG A 338 -10.58 4.58 30.81
C ARG A 338 -9.22 4.06 31.30
N GLY A 339 -8.21 4.01 30.44
CA GLY A 339 -6.89 3.49 30.77
C GLY A 339 -6.84 1.96 30.90
N LEU A 340 -7.78 1.23 30.30
CA LEU A 340 -7.83 -0.24 30.32
C LEU A 340 -7.51 -0.81 28.94
N TRP A 341 -6.91 -2.00 28.93
CA TRP A 341 -6.73 -2.77 27.70
C TRP A 341 -8.07 -3.24 27.14
N GLU A 342 -8.27 -3.04 25.84
CA GLU A 342 -9.40 -3.57 25.10
C GLU A 342 -8.96 -4.20 23.77
N ARG A 343 -9.76 -5.14 23.29
CA ARG A 343 -9.65 -5.65 21.93
C ARG A 343 -10.13 -4.56 20.96
N GLU A 344 -9.25 -4.16 20.03
CA GLU A 344 -9.56 -3.17 19.00
C GLU A 344 -10.19 -3.82 17.77
N THR A 345 -9.77 -5.04 17.41
CA THR A 345 -10.11 -5.66 16.11
C THR A 345 -11.29 -6.62 16.21
N THR A 346 -12.32 -6.44 15.38
CA THR A 346 -13.38 -7.44 15.13
C THR A 346 -12.92 -8.47 14.10
N THR A 347 -13.21 -9.75 14.31
CA THR A 347 -12.97 -10.79 13.29
C THR A 347 -14.30 -11.12 12.63
N ILE A 348 -14.35 -11.12 11.29
CA ILE A 348 -15.49 -11.62 10.51
C ILE A 348 -15.12 -13.02 10.04
N ASP A 349 -15.78 -14.01 10.60
CA ASP A 349 -15.53 -15.42 10.29
C ASP A 349 -16.30 -15.85 9.05
N LEU A 350 -15.61 -16.49 8.12
CA LEU A 350 -16.15 -16.92 6.83
C LEU A 350 -16.03 -18.43 6.68
N VAL A 351 -17.09 -19.07 6.21
CA VAL A 351 -16.95 -20.39 5.58
C VAL A 351 -16.64 -20.20 4.11
N ARG A 352 -15.68 -20.95 3.61
CA ARG A 352 -15.31 -20.94 2.19
C ARG A 352 -16.17 -21.95 1.42
N VAL A 353 -16.75 -21.55 0.30
CA VAL A 353 -17.50 -22.41 -0.62
C VAL A 353 -16.82 -22.36 -1.98
N LEU A 354 -16.37 -23.51 -2.49
CA LEU A 354 -15.68 -23.59 -3.78
C LEU A 354 -16.57 -24.30 -4.80
N ASP A 355 -16.79 -23.66 -5.94
CA ASP A 355 -17.50 -24.22 -7.08
C ASP A 355 -16.53 -24.59 -8.21
N MET A 356 -16.35 -25.90 -8.38
CA MET A 356 -15.48 -26.48 -9.42
C MET A 356 -16.23 -26.81 -10.72
N SER A 357 -17.47 -26.33 -10.91
CA SER A 357 -18.27 -26.62 -12.11
C SER A 357 -17.68 -26.07 -13.42
N SER A 358 -16.64 -25.24 -13.35
CA SER A 358 -15.92 -24.71 -14.52
C SER A 358 -14.53 -25.30 -14.67
N GLY A 359 -14.15 -25.60 -15.91
CA GLY A 359 -12.80 -26.10 -16.23
C GLY A 359 -11.69 -25.04 -16.30
N GLU A 360 -11.96 -23.78 -15.91
CA GLU A 360 -11.02 -22.65 -16.06
C GLU A 360 -9.93 -22.65 -15.00
N VAL A 361 -10.29 -23.07 -13.78
CA VAL A 361 -9.34 -23.35 -12.71
C VAL A 361 -9.42 -24.86 -12.44
N PRO A 362 -8.77 -25.69 -13.28
CA PRO A 362 -9.03 -27.12 -13.31
C PRO A 362 -8.55 -27.84 -12.04
N ARG A 363 -7.60 -27.25 -11.31
CA ARG A 363 -7.05 -27.84 -10.07
C ARG A 363 -7.63 -27.13 -8.86
N ARG A 364 -8.23 -27.93 -7.97
CA ARG A 364 -8.75 -27.48 -6.68
C ARG A 364 -7.70 -26.70 -5.87
N TRP A 365 -6.44 -27.14 -5.87
CA TRP A 365 -5.39 -26.46 -5.12
C TRP A 365 -5.16 -25.03 -5.62
N ASP A 366 -5.13 -24.83 -6.93
CA ASP A 366 -4.93 -23.51 -7.54
C ASP A 366 -6.10 -22.59 -7.19
N ALA A 367 -7.33 -23.11 -7.21
CA ALA A 367 -8.52 -22.37 -6.80
C ALA A 367 -8.46 -21.92 -5.33
N LEU A 368 -8.04 -22.80 -4.43
CA LEU A 368 -7.90 -22.47 -3.01
C LEU A 368 -6.79 -21.42 -2.79
N MET A 369 -5.67 -21.52 -3.49
CA MET A 369 -4.61 -20.50 -3.41
C MET A 369 -5.08 -19.12 -3.88
N LEU A 370 -5.86 -19.05 -4.96
CA LEU A 370 -6.44 -17.79 -5.43
C LEU A 370 -7.41 -17.18 -4.41
N MET A 371 -8.22 -18.01 -3.76
CA MET A 371 -9.12 -17.57 -2.68
C MET A 371 -8.34 -17.05 -1.46
N ASP A 372 -7.29 -17.76 -1.07
CA ASP A 372 -6.45 -17.37 0.07
C ASP A 372 -5.70 -16.06 -0.22
N GLU A 373 -5.22 -15.87 -1.46
CA GLU A 373 -4.59 -14.62 -1.91
C GLU A 373 -5.58 -13.44 -1.92
N ASN A 374 -6.82 -13.67 -2.36
CA ASN A 374 -7.89 -12.66 -2.30
C ASN A 374 -8.11 -12.16 -0.86
N LEU A 375 -8.19 -13.08 0.10
CA LEU A 375 -8.35 -12.74 1.51
C LEU A 375 -7.11 -12.07 2.10
N ARG A 376 -5.91 -12.54 1.75
CA ARG A 376 -4.64 -11.93 2.17
C ARG A 376 -4.58 -10.46 1.75
N LEU A 377 -4.85 -10.17 0.48
CA LEU A 377 -4.85 -8.81 -0.07
C LEU A 377 -5.95 -7.92 0.53
N ALA A 378 -7.09 -8.49 0.91
CA ALA A 378 -8.16 -7.77 1.59
C ALA A 378 -7.77 -7.37 3.02
N ASN A 379 -7.21 -8.31 3.78
CA ASN A 379 -6.72 -8.03 5.13
C ASN A 379 -5.52 -7.06 5.12
N GLU A 380 -4.64 -7.16 4.13
CA GLU A 380 -3.56 -6.18 3.90
C GLU A 380 -4.13 -4.77 3.67
N ALA A 381 -5.16 -4.64 2.82
CA ALA A 381 -5.78 -3.34 2.58
C ALA A 381 -6.46 -2.77 3.83
N LEU A 382 -7.13 -3.61 4.63
CA LEU A 382 -7.70 -3.22 5.92
C LEU A 382 -6.62 -2.74 6.90
N GLU A 383 -5.46 -3.41 6.94
CA GLU A 383 -4.30 -3.00 7.75
C GLU A 383 -3.74 -1.66 7.34
N ASN A 384 -3.45 -1.51 6.05
CA ASN A 384 -2.93 -0.28 5.46
C ASN A 384 -3.84 0.91 5.77
N SER A 385 -5.16 0.68 5.76
CA SER A 385 -6.17 1.71 6.04
C SER A 385 -6.33 2.04 7.52
N GLY A 386 -5.85 1.20 8.43
CA GLY A 386 -6.14 1.29 9.85
C GLY A 386 -7.57 0.84 10.22
N ALA A 387 -8.18 -0.04 9.43
CA ALA A 387 -9.47 -0.63 9.76
C ALA A 387 -9.37 -1.49 11.03
N THR A 388 -10.45 -1.55 11.79
CA THR A 388 -10.53 -2.27 13.07
C THR A 388 -11.23 -3.63 12.91
N PHE A 389 -11.15 -4.26 11.74
CA PHE A 389 -11.69 -5.60 11.53
C PHE A 389 -10.89 -6.42 10.52
N ARG A 390 -10.92 -7.75 10.60
CA ARG A 390 -10.24 -8.67 9.67
C ARG A 390 -11.15 -9.84 9.27
N TYR A 391 -10.91 -10.41 8.10
CA TYR A 391 -11.56 -11.65 7.66
C TYR A 391 -10.73 -12.87 8.05
N ARG A 392 -11.40 -13.94 8.47
CA ARG A 392 -10.78 -15.24 8.74
C ARG A 392 -11.63 -16.37 8.20
N VAL A 393 -11.00 -17.38 7.61
CA VAL A 393 -11.72 -18.60 7.20
C VAL A 393 -11.71 -19.61 8.34
N VAL A 394 -12.90 -20.08 8.73
CA VAL A 394 -13.10 -21.01 9.86
C VAL A 394 -13.63 -22.40 9.44
N GLY A 395 -14.03 -22.54 8.19
CA GLY A 395 -14.57 -23.76 7.63
C GLY A 395 -14.52 -23.76 6.11
N SER A 396 -14.74 -24.92 5.50
CA SER A 396 -14.82 -25.00 4.03
C SER A 396 -15.80 -26.08 3.58
N GLN A 397 -16.63 -25.75 2.59
CA GLN A 397 -17.40 -26.69 1.79
C GLN A 397 -16.69 -26.87 0.46
N ILE A 398 -15.99 -27.98 0.30
CA ILE A 398 -15.16 -28.21 -0.89
C ILE A 398 -15.55 -29.49 -1.63
N GLU A 399 -16.40 -30.33 -1.04
CA GLU A 399 -16.83 -31.59 -1.64
C GLU A 399 -18.22 -31.42 -2.24
N SER A 400 -18.38 -31.78 -3.51
CA SER A 400 -19.64 -31.89 -4.26
C SER A 400 -20.48 -30.61 -4.47
N PHE A 401 -20.02 -29.43 -4.06
CA PHE A 401 -20.75 -28.19 -4.30
C PHE A 401 -20.54 -27.70 -5.74
N THR A 402 -21.63 -27.62 -6.52
CA THR A 402 -21.63 -27.02 -7.85
C THR A 402 -22.85 -26.11 -7.96
N TYR A 403 -22.67 -24.94 -8.58
CA TYR A 403 -23.75 -24.00 -8.83
C TYR A 403 -23.85 -23.68 -10.34
N PRO A 404 -24.02 -24.71 -11.19
CA PRO A 404 -23.87 -24.57 -12.64
C PRO A 404 -24.96 -23.68 -13.23
N GLY A 405 -24.60 -22.84 -14.21
CA GLY A 405 -25.58 -22.06 -14.98
C GLY A 405 -26.15 -20.83 -14.27
N VAL A 406 -25.66 -20.47 -13.08
CA VAL A 406 -26.15 -19.30 -12.35
C VAL A 406 -25.22 -18.12 -12.50
N ASP A 407 -25.82 -16.95 -12.72
CA ASP A 407 -25.14 -15.67 -12.76
C ASP A 407 -24.53 -15.34 -11.38
N LEU A 408 -23.24 -14.98 -11.35
CA LEU A 408 -22.50 -14.67 -10.13
C LEU A 408 -23.22 -13.61 -9.26
N ARG A 409 -24.00 -12.71 -9.88
CA ARG A 409 -24.77 -11.68 -9.15
C ARG A 409 -25.84 -12.26 -8.23
N ARG A 410 -26.39 -13.42 -8.58
CA ARG A 410 -27.45 -14.10 -7.80
C ARG A 410 -26.88 -14.99 -6.71
N VAL A 411 -25.68 -15.54 -6.92
CA VAL A 411 -25.02 -16.49 -6.02
C VAL A 411 -25.03 -16.02 -4.55
N PRO A 412 -24.67 -14.77 -4.20
CA PRO A 412 -24.69 -14.35 -2.80
C PRO A 412 -26.06 -14.45 -2.11
N ALA A 413 -27.13 -14.06 -2.81
CA ALA A 413 -28.49 -14.08 -2.25
C ALA A 413 -29.03 -15.50 -2.10
N ASP A 414 -28.67 -16.38 -3.03
CA ASP A 414 -29.08 -17.79 -3.00
C ASP A 414 -28.32 -18.55 -1.91
N LEU A 415 -27.00 -18.39 -1.81
CA LEU A 415 -26.17 -19.01 -0.77
C LEU A 415 -26.58 -18.58 0.64
N ALA A 416 -27.01 -17.32 0.80
CA ALA A 416 -27.51 -16.85 2.08
C ALA A 416 -28.76 -17.62 2.54
N ARG A 417 -29.52 -18.24 1.63
CA ARG A 417 -30.75 -19.00 1.92
C ARG A 417 -30.59 -20.51 1.77
N ASP A 418 -29.45 -20.99 1.28
CA ASP A 418 -29.19 -22.41 1.08
C ASP A 418 -29.11 -23.14 2.44
N PRO A 419 -30.01 -24.09 2.73
CA PRO A 419 -30.03 -24.75 4.03
C PRO A 419 -28.76 -25.54 4.38
N ASN A 420 -28.08 -26.12 3.38
CA ASN A 420 -26.86 -26.89 3.59
C ASN A 420 -25.68 -25.98 3.92
N VAL A 421 -25.57 -24.86 3.19
CA VAL A 421 -24.52 -23.86 3.44
C VAL A 421 -24.77 -23.17 4.79
N GLN A 422 -26.03 -22.87 5.12
CA GLN A 422 -26.41 -22.33 6.42
C GLN A 422 -26.14 -23.29 7.58
N ALA A 423 -26.33 -24.59 7.39
CA ALA A 423 -25.92 -25.59 8.38
C ALA A 423 -24.40 -25.58 8.61
N LEU A 424 -23.61 -25.35 7.56
CA LEU A 424 -22.15 -25.20 7.67
C LEU A 424 -21.76 -23.91 8.40
N VAL A 425 -22.38 -22.77 8.04
CA VAL A 425 -22.17 -21.47 8.72
C VAL A 425 -22.39 -21.64 10.22
N LYS A 426 -23.51 -22.24 10.64
CA LYS A 426 -23.84 -22.50 12.04
C LYS A 426 -22.85 -23.47 12.70
N LYS A 427 -22.51 -24.57 12.02
CA LYS A 427 -21.53 -25.57 12.52
C LYS A 427 -20.17 -24.94 12.85
N HIS A 428 -19.71 -24.02 12.01
CA HIS A 428 -18.42 -23.34 12.18
C HIS A 428 -18.53 -22.00 12.91
N ARG A 429 -19.73 -21.59 13.35
CA ARG A 429 -20.02 -20.27 13.92
C ARG A 429 -19.44 -19.13 13.07
N ALA A 430 -19.61 -19.22 11.76
CA ALA A 430 -19.19 -18.17 10.85
C ALA A 430 -20.23 -17.03 10.80
N ASP A 431 -19.75 -15.84 10.51
CA ASP A 431 -20.57 -14.65 10.24
C ASP A 431 -20.99 -14.55 8.76
N GLY A 432 -20.28 -15.29 7.90
CA GLY A 432 -20.47 -15.19 6.47
C GLY A 432 -19.92 -16.32 5.64
N ILE A 433 -20.03 -16.15 4.34
CA ILE A 433 -19.65 -17.09 3.29
C ILE A 433 -18.74 -16.36 2.30
N TYR A 434 -17.60 -16.98 1.98
CA TYR A 434 -16.78 -16.60 0.83
C TYR A 434 -16.93 -17.67 -0.27
N TYR A 435 -17.58 -17.30 -1.37
CA TYR A 435 -17.72 -18.13 -2.56
C TYR A 435 -16.66 -17.84 -3.62
N GLY A 436 -16.04 -18.89 -4.14
CA GLY A 436 -15.16 -18.86 -5.32
C GLY A 436 -15.70 -19.76 -6.41
N GLY A 437 -15.96 -19.22 -7.60
CA GLY A 437 -16.49 -19.96 -8.74
C GLY A 437 -16.08 -19.35 -10.08
N SER A 438 -16.84 -19.59 -11.14
CA SER A 438 -16.57 -19.06 -12.48
C SER A 438 -17.72 -18.19 -12.98
N ASN A 439 -17.41 -17.29 -13.91
CA ASN A 439 -18.32 -16.32 -14.52
C ASN A 439 -18.93 -16.78 -15.87
N ARG A 440 -18.80 -18.07 -16.23
CA ARG A 440 -19.08 -18.60 -17.57
C ARG A 440 -20.48 -18.36 -18.17
N TRP A 441 -21.49 -18.03 -17.38
CA TRP A 441 -22.87 -18.28 -17.79
C TRP A 441 -23.64 -17.05 -18.30
N ASN A 442 -23.19 -15.82 -18.03
CA ASN A 442 -23.76 -14.56 -18.58
C ASN A 442 -22.99 -13.34 -18.04
N THR A 443 -22.49 -12.46 -18.93
CA THR A 443 -21.74 -11.21 -18.63
C THR A 443 -20.48 -11.42 -17.77
N GLU A 444 -19.39 -10.77 -18.14
CA GLU A 444 -18.13 -10.85 -17.37
C GLU A 444 -18.29 -10.08 -16.04
N VAL A 445 -18.80 -10.76 -15.01
CA VAL A 445 -18.94 -10.25 -13.65
C VAL A 445 -17.86 -10.89 -12.79
N CYS A 446 -17.04 -10.05 -12.14
CA CYS A 446 -15.96 -10.53 -11.28
C CYS A 446 -16.41 -10.78 -9.84
N ASP A 447 -17.40 -10.05 -9.35
CA ASP A 447 -17.87 -10.16 -7.98
C ASP A 447 -19.33 -9.77 -7.76
N SER A 448 -19.84 -10.23 -6.63
CA SER A 448 -21.09 -9.76 -6.05
C SER A 448 -21.07 -10.00 -4.54
N SER A 449 -21.90 -9.26 -3.81
CA SER A 449 -22.05 -9.44 -2.38
C SER A 449 -23.51 -9.28 -1.94
N HIS A 450 -23.84 -9.89 -0.81
CA HIS A 450 -25.16 -9.79 -0.20
C HIS A 450 -25.04 -9.84 1.32
N ILE A 451 -25.79 -8.99 2.02
CA ILE A 451 -25.94 -9.05 3.47
C ILE A 451 -27.40 -9.44 3.74
N SER A 452 -27.61 -10.64 4.29
CA SER A 452 -28.92 -11.06 4.77
C SER A 452 -29.04 -10.77 6.26
N TYR A 453 -29.87 -9.79 6.62
CA TYR A 453 -30.16 -9.50 8.02
C TYR A 453 -31.13 -10.49 8.66
N THR A 454 -31.90 -11.23 7.85
CA THR A 454 -32.83 -12.27 8.30
C THR A 454 -32.06 -13.54 8.64
N GLU A 455 -31.27 -14.02 7.68
CA GLU A 455 -30.45 -15.24 7.84
C GLU A 455 -29.15 -14.97 8.60
N LYS A 456 -28.90 -13.71 8.99
CA LYS A 456 -27.68 -13.25 9.67
C LYS A 456 -26.43 -13.83 9.00
N THR A 457 -26.29 -13.55 7.71
CA THR A 457 -25.17 -14.05 6.92
C THR A 457 -24.67 -12.98 5.97
N PHE A 458 -23.36 -12.76 5.95
CA PHE A 458 -22.67 -11.93 4.99
C PHE A 458 -22.04 -12.78 3.88
N VAL A 459 -22.36 -12.54 2.62
CA VAL A 459 -21.83 -13.35 1.50
C VAL A 459 -21.06 -12.47 0.53
N ILE A 460 -19.85 -12.92 0.19
CA ILE A 460 -19.03 -12.37 -0.89
C ILE A 460 -18.76 -13.48 -1.90
N ALA A 461 -19.04 -13.23 -3.17
CA ALA A 461 -18.77 -14.13 -4.27
C ALA A 461 -17.77 -13.50 -5.23
N THR A 462 -16.74 -14.27 -5.62
CA THR A 462 -15.75 -13.84 -6.63
C THR A 462 -15.60 -14.90 -7.71
N ALA A 463 -15.48 -14.46 -8.97
CA ALA A 463 -15.00 -15.30 -10.05
C ALA A 463 -13.48 -15.49 -9.92
N LEU A 464 -13.01 -16.74 -9.89
CA LEU A 464 -11.59 -17.07 -9.72
C LEU A 464 -10.75 -16.80 -10.98
N THR A 465 -11.41 -16.52 -12.11
CA THR A 465 -10.78 -16.05 -13.34
C THR A 465 -10.49 -14.54 -13.33
N CYS A 466 -11.04 -13.80 -12.37
CA CYS A 466 -10.79 -12.37 -12.22
C CYS A 466 -9.57 -12.09 -11.31
N PRO A 467 -9.03 -10.86 -11.32
CA PRO A 467 -7.88 -10.49 -10.48
C PRO A 467 -8.11 -10.78 -9.00
N THR A 468 -7.06 -11.16 -8.27
CA THR A 468 -7.12 -11.46 -6.82
C THR A 468 -7.38 -10.23 -5.93
N SER A 469 -7.49 -9.03 -6.51
CA SER A 469 -7.97 -7.82 -5.84
C SER A 469 -9.49 -7.70 -5.80
N THR A 470 -10.22 -8.66 -6.36
CA THR A 470 -11.67 -8.59 -6.54
C THR A 470 -12.41 -8.70 -5.21
N PHE A 471 -11.97 -9.59 -4.31
CA PHE A 471 -12.63 -9.75 -3.00
C PHE A 471 -12.66 -8.46 -2.18
N ARG A 472 -11.51 -7.77 -2.03
CA ARG A 472 -11.40 -6.55 -1.21
C ARG A 472 -12.31 -5.43 -1.74
N ARG A 473 -12.51 -5.35 -3.05
CA ARG A 473 -13.42 -4.38 -3.67
C ARG A 473 -14.87 -4.69 -3.30
N SER A 474 -15.33 -5.92 -3.56
CA SER A 474 -16.71 -6.33 -3.27
C SER A 474 -17.06 -6.23 -1.78
N ALA A 475 -16.13 -6.70 -0.94
CA ALA A 475 -16.24 -6.61 0.52
C ALA A 475 -16.34 -5.15 0.99
N GLY A 476 -15.54 -4.26 0.40
CA GLY A 476 -15.60 -2.82 0.66
C GLY A 476 -16.97 -2.23 0.32
N PHE A 477 -17.50 -2.54 -0.86
CA PHE A 477 -18.82 -2.04 -1.28
C PHE A 477 -19.94 -2.50 -0.35
N ALA A 478 -19.94 -3.76 0.06
CA ALA A 478 -20.90 -4.27 1.04
C ALA A 478 -20.83 -3.50 2.37
N LEU A 479 -19.63 -3.09 2.77
CA LEU A 479 -19.36 -2.33 3.98
C LEU A 479 -19.45 -0.80 3.80
N GLY A 480 -19.95 -0.32 2.65
CA GLY A 480 -20.28 1.09 2.45
C GLY A 480 -19.20 1.93 1.78
N VAL A 481 -18.18 1.32 1.17
CA VAL A 481 -17.29 2.02 0.24
C VAL A 481 -18.11 2.46 -0.98
N PRO A 482 -18.01 3.72 -1.43
CA PRO A 482 -18.68 4.16 -2.65
C PRO A 482 -18.18 3.41 -3.88
N ASN A 483 -19.10 2.95 -4.74
CA ASN A 483 -18.75 2.41 -6.04
C ASN A 483 -18.66 3.54 -7.07
N ASN A 484 -17.52 4.21 -7.16
CA ASN A 484 -17.31 5.22 -8.19
C ASN A 484 -17.00 4.53 -9.51
N THR A 485 -17.85 4.76 -10.52
CA THR A 485 -17.64 4.27 -11.89
C THR A 485 -16.51 5.00 -12.62
N VAL A 486 -16.11 6.18 -12.12
CA VAL A 486 -15.03 7.00 -12.68
C VAL A 486 -13.90 7.09 -11.67
N ALA A 487 -12.67 6.83 -12.12
CA ALA A 487 -11.47 6.97 -11.31
C ALA A 487 -11.37 8.38 -10.73
N LYS A 488 -10.93 8.47 -9.47
CA LYS A 488 -10.72 9.76 -8.77
C LYS A 488 -9.23 10.01 -8.61
N PRO A 489 -8.79 11.27 -8.39
CA PRO A 489 -7.38 11.60 -8.26
C PRO A 489 -6.62 10.69 -7.29
N VAL A 490 -7.19 10.40 -6.12
CA VAL A 490 -6.64 9.45 -5.15
C VAL A 490 -7.26 8.07 -5.40
N GLN A 491 -6.52 7.20 -6.09
CA GLN A 491 -7.02 5.91 -6.59
C GLN A 491 -6.99 4.79 -5.55
N VAL A 492 -7.61 5.02 -4.38
CA VAL A 492 -7.88 4.00 -3.36
C VAL A 492 -9.02 3.05 -3.79
N ILE A 493 -9.29 2.03 -2.99
CA ILE A 493 -10.36 1.06 -3.24
C ILE A 493 -11.72 1.78 -3.37
N GLY A 494 -12.45 1.46 -4.43
CA GLY A 494 -13.70 2.12 -4.83
C GLY A 494 -13.52 3.43 -5.61
N SER A 495 -12.28 3.81 -5.93
CA SER A 495 -11.95 5.06 -6.66
C SER A 495 -10.85 4.88 -7.71
N GLY A 496 -10.69 3.66 -8.25
CA GLY A 496 -9.65 3.29 -9.22
C GLY A 496 -8.82 2.08 -8.80
N ASP A 497 -8.90 1.68 -7.52
CA ASP A 497 -8.38 0.42 -6.97
C ASP A 497 -6.86 0.17 -7.11
N GLN A 498 -6.08 1.21 -7.45
CA GLN A 498 -4.63 1.14 -7.62
C GLN A 498 -3.89 0.99 -6.28
N PHE A 499 -4.29 1.74 -5.26
CA PHE A 499 -3.67 1.67 -3.94
C PHE A 499 -4.45 0.71 -3.03
N PRO A 500 -3.77 -0.19 -2.30
CA PRO A 500 -4.40 -1.16 -1.38
C PRO A 500 -4.82 -0.48 -0.08
N PHE A 501 -5.66 0.54 -0.18
CA PHE A 501 -6.23 1.30 0.94
C PHE A 501 -7.71 1.49 0.69
N TYR A 502 -8.52 1.40 1.72
CA TYR A 502 -9.87 1.96 1.77
C TYR A 502 -9.78 3.45 2.12
N PRO A 503 -10.76 4.26 1.68
CA PRO A 503 -10.71 5.70 1.93
C PRO A 503 -10.63 6.05 3.42
N THR A 504 -9.58 6.77 3.82
CA THR A 504 -9.33 7.18 5.21
C THR A 504 -8.54 8.49 5.32
N PRO A 505 -8.91 9.40 6.23
CA PRO A 505 -8.16 10.63 6.50
C PRO A 505 -6.98 10.43 7.46
N HIS A 506 -6.76 9.20 7.95
CA HIS A 506 -5.77 8.90 8.98
C HIS A 506 -4.47 8.30 8.42
N ARG A 507 -4.46 7.93 7.14
CA ARG A 507 -3.30 7.27 6.49
C ARG A 507 -2.89 8.04 5.25
N MET A 508 -1.59 8.05 5.00
CA MET A 508 -1.02 8.60 3.78
C MET A 508 -0.57 7.49 2.84
N LEU A 509 -0.68 7.78 1.55
CA LEU A 509 -0.14 6.96 0.48
C LEU A 509 1.38 7.16 0.36
N PRO A 510 2.09 6.23 -0.28
CA PRO A 510 3.52 6.36 -0.55
C PRO A 510 3.91 7.60 -1.36
N ASP A 511 2.97 8.24 -2.06
CA ASP A 511 3.17 9.48 -2.82
C ASP A 511 2.99 10.77 -1.97
N GLY A 512 2.59 10.61 -0.70
CA GLY A 512 2.40 11.71 0.26
C GLY A 512 0.97 12.22 0.36
N ARG A 513 0.04 11.79 -0.50
CA ARG A 513 -1.37 12.21 -0.41
C ARG A 513 -2.06 11.48 0.73
N TRP A 514 -3.10 12.08 1.30
CA TRP A 514 -3.99 11.35 2.18
C TRP A 514 -4.74 10.26 1.39
N ALA A 515 -4.98 9.11 2.01
CA ALA A 515 -5.61 7.96 1.37
C ALA A 515 -7.14 8.11 1.23
N PHE A 516 -7.64 9.27 0.81
CA PHE A 516 -9.06 9.51 0.54
C PHE A 516 -9.25 10.65 -0.47
N ASN A 517 -10.41 10.70 -1.13
CA ASN A 517 -10.87 11.85 -1.91
C ASN A 517 -11.89 12.66 -1.09
N PRO A 518 -12.08 13.97 -1.39
CA PRO A 518 -13.10 14.78 -0.73
C PRO A 518 -14.48 14.11 -0.67
N GLY A 519 -15.11 14.12 0.50
CA GLY A 519 -16.40 13.45 0.76
C GLY A 519 -16.28 11.98 1.17
N GLN A 520 -15.07 11.43 1.29
CA GLN A 520 -14.82 10.05 1.73
C GLN A 520 -14.27 9.95 3.17
N GLU A 521 -14.29 11.03 3.94
CA GLU A 521 -13.64 11.14 5.25
C GLU A 521 -14.17 10.12 6.27
N LYS A 522 -15.46 9.74 6.17
CA LYS A 522 -16.15 8.82 7.09
C LYS A 522 -16.26 7.38 6.59
N VAL A 523 -15.71 7.05 5.42
CA VAL A 523 -15.89 5.72 4.82
C VAL A 523 -15.33 4.62 5.73
N LEU A 524 -14.10 4.76 6.23
CA LEU A 524 -13.49 3.77 7.12
C LEU A 524 -14.26 3.59 8.44
N GLU A 525 -14.74 4.69 9.04
CA GLU A 525 -15.55 4.65 10.26
C GLU A 525 -16.85 3.85 10.05
N ASN A 526 -17.54 4.11 8.93
CA ASN A 526 -18.74 3.37 8.55
C ASN A 526 -18.45 1.89 8.30
N MET A 527 -17.31 1.57 7.66
CA MET A 527 -16.88 0.18 7.45
C MET A 527 -16.66 -0.53 8.79
N ASN A 528 -15.94 0.10 9.72
CA ASN A 528 -15.67 -0.45 11.05
C ASN A 528 -16.97 -0.71 11.82
N SER A 529 -17.92 0.24 11.80
CA SER A 529 -19.22 0.08 12.46
C SER A 529 -20.05 -1.07 11.87
N ARG A 530 -20.11 -1.18 10.54
CA ARG A 530 -20.83 -2.29 9.88
C ARG A 530 -20.16 -3.63 10.12
N ALA A 531 -18.83 -3.68 10.11
CA ALA A 531 -18.07 -4.88 10.40
C ALA A 531 -18.27 -5.36 11.83
N GLU A 532 -18.36 -4.45 12.82
CA GLU A 532 -18.70 -4.81 14.19
C GLU A 532 -20.07 -5.47 14.30
N TYR A 533 -21.06 -4.95 13.56
CA TYR A 533 -22.40 -5.55 13.54
C TYR A 533 -22.43 -6.92 12.84
N ILE A 534 -21.71 -7.07 11.72
CA ILE A 534 -21.64 -8.32 10.95
C ILE A 534 -20.86 -9.40 11.71
N GLY A 535 -19.74 -9.05 12.34
CA GLY A 535 -18.91 -9.97 13.14
C GLY A 535 -19.59 -10.51 14.41
N ARG A 536 -20.87 -10.22 14.61
CA ARG A 536 -21.74 -10.75 15.67
C ARG A 536 -22.93 -11.54 15.12
N PHE A 537 -22.92 -11.87 13.83
CA PHE A 537 -23.96 -12.71 13.24
C PHE A 537 -23.93 -14.11 13.84
N SER A 538 -22.73 -14.62 14.11
CA SER A 538 -22.51 -15.92 14.74
C SER A 538 -22.92 -16.01 16.21
N ASP A 539 -22.96 -14.89 16.95
CA ASP A 539 -23.33 -14.84 18.38
C ASP A 539 -24.76 -15.34 18.68
N LYS A 540 -25.60 -15.45 17.64
CA LYS A 540 -27.02 -15.80 17.74
C LYS A 540 -27.31 -17.29 17.51
N TRP A 541 -26.28 -18.13 17.33
CA TRP A 541 -26.41 -19.55 17.01
C TRP A 541 -26.03 -20.49 18.15
#